data_AF-A0A1S2YT78-F1
#
_entry.id   AF-A0A1S2YT78-F1
#
_cell.length_a   1.000
_cell.length_b   1.000
_cell.length_c   1.000
_cell.angle_alpha   90.00
_cell.angle_beta   90.00
_cell.angle_gamma   90.00
#
_symmetry.space_group_name_H-M   'P 1'
#
loop_
_entity.id
_entity.type
_entity.pdbx_description
1 polymer ?
#
loop_
_entity_poly.entity_id
_entity_poly.type
_entity_poly.pdbx_seq_one_letter_code
_entity_poly.pdbx_strand_id
1 'polypeptide(L)'
;MFARWKKLERDIYNQRKERFDITQIPDVYDSCKYDLLHNAHLNLEGLDELFKVAQALADGVIPNEYGINPIQKLKIGSKIARRLFGKFFD
;
A
#
# COMPACT_ATOMS: atom_id res chain seq x y z
N MET A 1 -1.15 -4.30 -16.98
CA MET A 1 -2.39 -4.02 -16.22
C MET A 1 -3.01 -5.29 -15.62
N PHE A 2 -3.46 -6.24 -16.45
CA PHE A 2 -4.21 -7.41 -15.99
C PHE A 2 -3.45 -8.36 -15.05
N ALA A 3 -2.17 -8.62 -15.32
CA ALA A 3 -1.34 -9.48 -14.45
C ALA A 3 -1.11 -8.88 -13.05
N ARG A 4 -1.01 -7.55 -12.94
CA ARG A 4 -0.86 -6.84 -11.64
C ARG A 4 -2.13 -7.02 -10.81
N TRP A 5 -3.30 -6.73 -11.40
CA TRP A 5 -4.59 -6.88 -10.71
C TRP A 5 -4.88 -8.32 -10.29
N LYS A 6 -4.62 -9.31 -11.17
CA LYS A 6 -4.74 -10.74 -10.81
C LYS A 6 -3.82 -11.16 -9.65
N LYS A 7 -2.61 -10.60 -9.60
CA LYS A 7 -1.68 -10.86 -8.49
C LYS A 7 -2.25 -10.28 -7.20
N LEU A 8 -2.70 -9.02 -7.20
CA LEU A 8 -3.26 -8.35 -6.02
C LEU A 8 -4.52 -9.05 -5.49
N GLU A 9 -5.42 -9.45 -6.39
CA GLU A 9 -6.62 -10.23 -6.05
C GLU A 9 -6.28 -11.52 -5.29
N ARG A 10 -5.26 -12.25 -5.75
CA ARG A 10 -4.82 -13.48 -5.08
C ARG A 10 -4.11 -13.19 -3.75
N ASP A 11 -3.30 -12.13 -3.71
CA ASP A 11 -2.43 -11.87 -2.57
C ASP A 11 -3.20 -11.19 -1.41
N ILE A 12 -4.26 -10.42 -1.69
CA ILE A 12 -5.06 -9.71 -0.66
C ILE A 12 -5.90 -10.64 0.21
N TYR A 13 -6.27 -11.83 -0.27
CA TYR A 13 -7.06 -12.79 0.51
C TYR A 13 -6.30 -14.09 0.74
N ASN A 14 -5.97 -14.35 2.01
CA ASN A 14 -5.33 -15.59 2.40
C ASN A 14 -6.37 -16.71 2.55
N GLN A 15 -6.52 -17.51 1.50
CA GLN A 15 -7.47 -18.63 1.48
C GLN A 15 -7.24 -19.65 2.60
N ARG A 16 -5.99 -19.88 3.04
CA ARG A 16 -5.69 -20.84 4.11
C ARG A 16 -6.12 -20.36 5.49
N LYS A 17 -6.09 -19.04 5.71
CA LYS A 17 -6.45 -18.40 6.99
C LYS A 17 -7.85 -17.82 6.99
N GLU A 18 -8.54 -17.86 5.84
CA GLU A 18 -9.85 -17.24 5.60
C GLU A 18 -9.91 -15.77 6.04
N ARG A 19 -8.84 -15.02 5.74
CA ARG A 19 -8.68 -13.63 6.17
C ARG A 19 -7.99 -12.78 5.12
N PHE A 20 -8.36 -11.51 5.08
CA PHE A 20 -7.66 -10.50 4.29
C PHE A 20 -6.30 -10.17 4.89
N ASP A 21 -5.30 -10.07 4.02
CA ASP A 21 -3.97 -9.61 4.36
C ASP A 21 -3.89 -8.08 4.23
N ILE A 22 -4.01 -7.39 5.36
CA ILE A 22 -4.00 -5.93 5.41
C ILE A 22 -2.68 -5.32 4.91
N THR A 23 -1.60 -6.10 4.85
CA THR A 23 -0.31 -5.63 4.31
C THR A 23 -0.36 -5.37 2.82
N GLN A 24 -1.39 -5.84 2.11
CA GLN A 24 -1.58 -5.61 0.68
C GLN A 24 -2.34 -4.32 0.36
N ILE A 25 -2.93 -3.65 1.37
CA ILE A 25 -3.70 -2.41 1.19
C ILE A 25 -2.89 -1.30 0.52
N PRO A 26 -1.62 -1.01 0.90
CA PRO A 26 -0.82 0.00 0.22
C PRO A 26 -0.67 -0.29 -1.28
N ASP A 27 -0.42 -1.56 -1.65
CA ASP A 27 -0.22 -1.95 -3.05
C ASP A 27 -1.50 -1.78 -3.89
N VAL A 28 -2.69 -2.06 -3.33
CA VAL A 28 -3.94 -1.82 -4.08
C VAL A 28 -4.27 -0.33 -4.17
N TYR A 29 -4.02 0.46 -3.12
CA TYR A 29 -4.16 1.91 -3.17
C TYR A 29 -3.25 2.52 -4.25
N ASP A 30 -1.97 2.18 -4.25
CA ASP A 30 -1.01 2.68 -5.23
C ASP A 30 -1.36 2.24 -6.65
N SER A 31 -1.85 1.01 -6.82
CA SER A 31 -2.32 0.51 -8.12
C SER A 31 -3.55 1.26 -8.62
N CYS A 32 -4.51 1.55 -7.74
CA CYS A 32 -5.67 2.37 -8.07
C CYS A 32 -5.24 3.76 -8.51
N LYS A 33 -4.42 4.41 -7.68
CA LYS A 33 -3.93 5.78 -7.92
C LYS A 33 -3.15 5.87 -9.23
N TYR A 34 -2.29 4.89 -9.49
CA TYR A 34 -1.53 4.81 -10.74
C TYR A 34 -2.47 4.70 -11.94
N ASP A 35 -3.48 3.83 -11.88
CA ASP A 35 -4.41 3.64 -13.00
C ASP A 35 -5.29 4.87 -13.23
N LEU A 36 -5.74 5.55 -12.17
CA LEU A 36 -6.45 6.82 -12.28
C LEU A 36 -5.60 7.92 -12.91
N LEU A 37 -4.31 7.99 -12.58
CA LEU A 37 -3.43 9.07 -13.05
C LEU A 37 -2.89 8.81 -14.47
N HIS A 38 -2.56 7.57 -14.77
CA HIS A 38 -1.81 7.24 -16.01
C HIS A 38 -2.63 6.41 -16.99
N ASN A 39 -3.66 5.70 -16.53
CA ASN A 39 -4.47 4.80 -17.34
C ASN A 39 -5.96 5.17 -17.37
N ALA A 40 -6.32 6.42 -17.04
CA ALA A 40 -7.71 6.90 -17.06
C ALA A 40 -8.43 6.62 -18.39
N HIS A 41 -7.69 6.70 -19.50
CA HIS A 41 -8.19 6.43 -20.85
C HIS A 41 -8.74 5.01 -21.05
N LEU A 42 -8.40 4.05 -20.17
CA LEU A 42 -8.92 2.69 -20.23
C LEU A 42 -10.33 2.55 -19.63
N ASN A 43 -10.84 3.58 -18.95
CA ASN A 43 -12.19 3.61 -18.36
C ASN A 43 -12.52 2.33 -17.58
N LEU A 44 -11.61 1.92 -16.68
CA LEU A 44 -11.82 0.73 -15.86
C LEU A 44 -13.06 0.88 -14.98
N GLU A 45 -14.00 -0.02 -15.15
CA GLU A 45 -15.23 -0.07 -14.36
C GLU A 45 -14.91 -0.29 -12.88
N GLY A 46 -15.55 0.49 -12.00
CA GLY A 46 -15.42 0.39 -10.54
C GLY A 46 -14.11 0.94 -9.95
N LEU A 47 -13.17 1.43 -10.76
CA LEU A 47 -11.87 1.91 -10.27
C LEU A 47 -11.99 3.09 -9.30
N ASP A 48 -12.89 4.04 -9.56
CA ASP A 48 -13.12 5.20 -8.68
C ASP A 48 -13.68 4.79 -7.31
N GLU A 49 -14.57 3.79 -7.27
CA GLU A 49 -15.13 3.27 -6.03
C GLU A 49 -14.07 2.50 -5.25
N LEU A 50 -13.33 1.62 -5.93
CA LEU A 50 -12.22 0.88 -5.34
C LEU A 50 -11.16 1.82 -4.77
N PHE A 51 -10.82 2.90 -5.49
CA PHE A 51 -9.87 3.90 -5.03
C PHE A 51 -10.33 4.57 -3.73
N LYS A 52 -11.60 4.96 -3.61
CA LYS A 52 -12.14 5.57 -2.38
C LYS A 52 -12.00 4.65 -1.17
N VAL A 53 -12.34 3.37 -1.33
CA VAL A 53 -12.22 2.38 -0.25
C VAL A 53 -10.74 2.12 0.07
N ALA A 54 -9.91 1.91 -0.94
CA ALA A 54 -8.48 1.67 -0.77
C ALA A 54 -7.78 2.86 -0.09
N GLN A 55 -8.14 4.09 -0.44
CA GLN A 55 -7.62 5.30 0.17
C GLN A 55 -7.98 5.37 1.66
N ALA A 56 -9.25 5.19 2.02
CA ALA A 56 -9.69 5.22 3.41
C ALA A 56 -8.96 4.17 4.27
N LEU A 57 -8.70 2.99 3.72
CA LEU A 57 -7.93 1.94 4.39
C LEU A 57 -6.43 2.30 4.48
N ALA A 58 -5.85 2.81 3.40
CA ALA A 58 -4.44 3.19 3.31
C ALA A 58 -4.09 4.31 4.28
N ASP A 59 -4.97 5.29 4.46
CA ASP A 59 -4.82 6.39 5.42
C ASP A 59 -4.64 5.88 6.86
N GLY A 60 -5.22 4.72 7.19
CA GLY A 60 -5.02 4.05 8.48
C GLY A 60 -3.83 3.09 8.50
N VAL A 61 -3.66 2.27 7.45
CA VAL A 61 -2.65 1.20 7.43
C VAL A 61 -1.23 1.75 7.26
N ILE A 62 -1.01 2.62 6.27
CA ILE A 62 0.33 3.07 5.88
C ILE A 62 1.05 3.78 7.05
N PRO A 63 0.44 4.73 7.79
CA PRO A 63 1.11 5.36 8.92
C PRO A 63 1.46 4.39 10.05
N ASN A 64 0.70 3.29 10.17
CA ASN A 64 0.87 2.29 11.21
C ASN A 64 1.95 1.25 10.87
N GLU A 65 2.34 1.11 9.60
CA GLU A 65 3.52 0.32 9.21
C GLU A 65 4.81 0.86 9.82
N TYR A 66 4.84 2.17 10.08
CA TYR A 66 5.94 2.85 10.75
C TYR A 66 5.79 2.85 12.28
N GLY A 67 4.83 2.12 12.85
CA GLY A 67 4.60 2.00 14.29
C GLY A 67 3.27 2.59 14.73
N ILE A 68 2.66 1.95 15.74
CA ILE A 68 1.32 2.31 16.26
C ILE A 68 1.37 3.18 17.53
N ASN A 69 2.57 3.43 18.06
CA ASN A 69 2.79 4.36 19.17
C ASN A 69 4.04 5.22 18.95
N PRO A 70 4.22 6.34 19.68
CA PRO A 70 5.32 7.26 19.45
C PRO A 70 6.72 6.63 19.57
N ILE A 71 6.91 5.71 20.52
CA ILE A 71 8.20 5.05 20.76
C ILE A 71 8.57 4.15 19.57
N GLN A 72 7.61 3.38 19.06
CA GLN A 72 7.81 2.55 17.87
C GLN A 72 8.10 3.40 16.64
N LYS A 73 7.33 4.47 16.43
CA LYS A 73 7.53 5.41 15.32
C LYS A 73 8.93 6.02 15.33
N LEU A 74 9.39 6.48 16.49
CA LEU A 74 10.75 6.99 16.66
C LEU A 74 11.79 5.93 16.32
N LYS A 75 11.65 4.71 16.87
CA LYS A 75 12.63 3.63 16.66
C LYS A 75 12.73 3.20 15.19
N ILE A 76 11.60 3.01 14.52
CA ILE A 76 11.56 2.63 13.10
C ILE A 76 12.10 3.79 12.24
N GLY A 77 11.62 5.01 12.48
CA GLY A 77 12.07 6.21 11.78
C GLY A 77 13.58 6.44 11.88
N SER A 78 14.17 6.33 13.08
CA SER A 78 15.62 6.45 13.29
C SER A 78 16.42 5.40 12.51
N LYS A 79 15.91 4.16 12.41
CA LYS A 79 16.57 3.09 11.64
C LYS A 79 16.55 3.39 10.14
N ILE A 80 15.42 3.87 9.61
CA ILE A 80 15.29 4.25 8.21
C ILE A 80 16.20 5.45 7.89
N ALA A 81 16.11 6.51 8.68
CA ALA A 81 16.91 7.73 8.50
C ALA A 81 18.41 7.42 8.51
N ARG A 82 18.90 6.62 9.48
CA ARG A 82 20.31 6.21 9.54
C ARG A 82 20.76 5.53 8.25
N ARG A 83 19.95 4.61 7.70
CA ARG A 83 20.28 3.91 6.45
C ARG A 83 20.30 4.86 5.25
N LEU A 84 19.40 5.83 5.20
CA LEU A 84 19.39 6.85 4.15
C LEU A 84 20.61 7.76 4.24
N PHE A 85 20.98 8.22 5.44
CA PHE A 85 22.18 9.02 5.63
C PHE A 85 23.46 8.28 5.21
N GLY A 86 23.59 6.99 5.53
CA GLY A 86 24.75 6.20 5.08
C GLY A 86 24.98 6.28 3.56
N LYS A 87 23.91 6.25 2.75
CA LYS A 87 24.02 6.36 1.28
C LYS A 87 24.53 7.70 0.76
N PHE A 88 24.52 8.75 1.57
CA PHE A 88 25.04 10.06 1.16
C PHE A 88 26.52 10.22 1.52
N PHE A 89 27.05 9.39 2.42
CA PHE A 89 28.40 9.50 2.95
C PHE A 89 29.31 8.31 2.60
N ASP A 90 28.77 7.27 1.94
CA ASP A 90 29.49 6.20 1.25
C ASP A 90 29.61 6.54 -0.25
#